data_AF-A0A388QCH9-F1
#
_entry.id   AF-A0A388QCH9-F1
#
_cell.length_a   1.000
_cell.length_b   1.000
_cell.length_c   1.000
_cell.angle_alpha   90.00
_cell.angle_beta   90.00
_cell.angle_gamma   90.00
#
_symmetry.space_group_name_H-M   'P 1'
#
loop_
_entity.id
_entity.type
_entity.pdbx_description
1 polymer ?
#
loop_
_entity_poly.entity_id
_entity_poly.type
_entity_poly.pdbx_seq_one_letter_code
_entity_poly.pdbx_strand_id
1 'polypeptide(L)'
;MRYKNGTTKPTIRAATKGFLPDKARNNFYKHGWNAPTDKWLRREMKAMVEEILADRKVQQRGIYNISAMRHRLTEHVNGQKSHAQLFWQLINYEHWYQNAGT
;
A
#
# COMPACT_ATOMS: atom_id res chain seq x y z
N MET A 1 -3.52 -27.32 -10.32
CA MET A 1 -2.28 -27.13 -11.11
C MET A 1 -1.99 -25.63 -11.27
N ARG A 2 -0.81 -25.14 -10.85
CA ARG A 2 -0.49 -23.69 -10.86
C ARG A 2 0.08 -23.17 -12.19
N TYR A 3 0.78 -24.03 -12.94
CA TYR A 3 1.41 -23.71 -14.24
C TYR A 3 1.22 -24.85 -15.24
N LYS A 4 1.11 -24.55 -16.55
CA LYS A 4 1.12 -25.53 -17.66
C LYS A 4 1.68 -24.87 -18.91
N ASN A 5 2.69 -25.46 -19.57
CA ASN A 5 3.24 -24.96 -20.85
C ASN A 5 3.52 -23.44 -20.84
N GLY A 6 4.20 -22.94 -19.80
CA GLY A 6 4.49 -21.51 -19.63
C GLY A 6 3.29 -20.63 -19.23
N THR A 7 2.08 -21.20 -19.12
CA THR A 7 0.86 -20.48 -18.73
C THR A 7 0.62 -20.54 -17.23
N THR A 8 0.40 -19.37 -16.62
CA THR A 8 -0.03 -19.22 -15.22
C THR A 8 -1.55 -19.41 -15.06
N LYS A 9 -1.98 -19.94 -13.91
CA LYS A 9 -3.40 -20.12 -13.55
C LYS A 9 -4.23 -20.94 -14.57
N PRO A 10 -3.73 -22.07 -15.10
CA PRO A 10 -4.38 -22.81 -16.19
C PRO A 10 -5.78 -23.33 -15.83
N THR A 11 -5.99 -23.80 -14.60
CA THR A 11 -7.32 -24.27 -14.13
C THR A 11 -8.35 -23.14 -14.13
N ILE A 12 -8.00 -21.97 -13.62
CA ILE A 12 -8.90 -20.79 -13.57
C ILE A 12 -9.25 -20.33 -14.99
N ARG A 13 -8.27 -20.31 -15.90
CA ARG A 13 -8.48 -19.93 -17.31
C ARG A 13 -9.37 -20.91 -18.07
N ALA A 14 -9.35 -22.20 -17.71
CA ALA A 14 -10.25 -23.19 -18.30
C ALA A 14 -11.67 -23.04 -17.75
N ALA A 15 -11.81 -22.94 -16.41
CA ALA A 15 -13.09 -22.84 -15.73
C ALA A 15 -13.90 -21.56 -16.10
N THR A 16 -13.22 -20.48 -16.47
CA THR A 16 -13.84 -19.20 -16.83
C THR A 16 -14.09 -19.01 -18.33
N LYS A 17 -13.80 -20.03 -19.16
CA LYS A 17 -14.06 -19.98 -20.60
C LYS A 17 -15.57 -19.83 -20.83
N GLY A 18 -15.98 -18.86 -21.67
CA GLY A 18 -17.39 -18.54 -21.92
C GLY A 18 -18.03 -17.58 -20.90
N PHE A 19 -17.40 -17.37 -19.73
CA PHE A 19 -17.85 -16.38 -18.74
C PHE A 19 -17.07 -15.06 -18.81
N LEU A 20 -15.80 -15.10 -19.22
CA LEU A 20 -14.95 -13.92 -19.37
C LEU A 20 -14.52 -13.73 -20.83
N PRO A 21 -14.35 -12.48 -21.30
CA PRO A 21 -13.80 -12.21 -22.63
C PRO A 21 -12.43 -12.87 -22.80
N ASP A 22 -12.22 -13.54 -23.95
CA ASP A 22 -10.97 -14.26 -24.23
C ASP A 22 -9.74 -13.34 -24.17
N LYS A 23 -9.88 -12.06 -24.51
CA LYS A 23 -8.82 -11.05 -24.38
C LYS A 23 -8.32 -10.90 -22.94
N ALA A 24 -9.22 -10.88 -21.96
CA ALA A 24 -8.85 -10.78 -20.54
C ALA A 24 -8.36 -12.13 -19.99
N ARG A 25 -9.05 -13.22 -20.37
CA ARG A 25 -8.75 -14.59 -19.94
C ARG A 25 -7.43 -15.11 -20.48
N ASN A 26 -6.99 -14.65 -21.66
CA ASN A 26 -5.71 -15.00 -22.28
C ASN A 26 -4.65 -13.89 -22.11
N ASN A 27 -4.93 -12.83 -21.36
CA ASN A 27 -3.89 -11.87 -21.01
C ASN A 27 -2.88 -12.53 -20.05
N PHE A 28 -1.67 -12.76 -20.54
CA PHE A 28 -0.55 -13.32 -19.80
C PHE A 28 0.28 -12.24 -19.10
N TYR A 29 0.18 -10.99 -19.56
CA TYR A 29 0.81 -9.85 -18.92
C TYR A 29 -0.05 -9.39 -17.74
N LYS A 30 0.36 -9.82 -16.54
CA LYS A 30 -0.30 -9.39 -15.30
C LYS A 30 0.39 -8.12 -14.82
N HIS A 31 -0.22 -6.97 -15.11
CA HIS A 31 0.11 -5.75 -14.41
C HIS A 31 -0.52 -5.83 -13.02
N GLY A 32 0.30 -5.73 -11.98
CA GLY A 32 -0.22 -5.39 -10.66
C GLY A 32 -0.91 -4.04 -10.76
N TRP A 33 -2.10 -3.93 -10.17
CA TRP A 33 -2.65 -2.60 -9.93
C TRP A 33 -1.93 -2.04 -8.71
N ASN A 34 -1.03 -1.10 -8.95
CA ASN A 34 -0.43 -0.34 -7.87
C ASN A 34 -1.39 0.81 -7.54
N ALA A 35 -1.92 0.79 -6.33
CA ALA A 35 -2.67 1.91 -5.82
C ALA A 35 -1.83 3.20 -5.94
N PRO A 36 -2.43 4.35 -6.27
CA PRO A 36 -1.72 5.62 -6.37
C PRO A 36 -1.41 6.20 -4.99
N THR A 37 -0.85 5.38 -4.09
CA THR A 37 -0.60 5.70 -2.68
C THR A 37 0.27 6.94 -2.51
N ASP A 38 1.25 7.16 -3.40
CA ASP A 38 2.05 8.39 -3.42
C ASP A 38 1.19 9.65 -3.60
N LYS A 39 0.17 9.61 -4.47
CA LYS A 39 -0.73 10.75 -4.67
C LYS A 39 -1.65 10.94 -3.46
N TRP A 40 -2.17 9.84 -2.92
CA TRP A 40 -3.07 9.88 -1.78
C TRP A 40 -2.38 10.41 -0.51
N LEU A 41 -1.15 9.98 -0.24
CA LEU A 41 -0.38 10.44 0.92
C LEU A 41 0.01 11.92 0.86
N ARG A 42 0.06 12.52 -0.33
CA ARG A 42 0.28 13.97 -0.50
C ARG A 42 -0.98 14.79 -0.23
N ARG A 43 -2.16 14.18 -0.33
CA ARG A 43 -3.46 14.86 -0.29
C ARG A 43 -4.38 14.18 0.71
N GLU A 44 -5.21 13.26 0.25
CA GLU A 44 -6.35 12.71 1.00
C GLU A 44 -5.93 12.01 2.31
N MET A 45 -4.75 11.42 2.34
CA MET A 45 -4.22 10.67 3.49
C MET A 45 -3.19 11.45 4.32
N LYS A 46 -2.87 12.69 3.94
CA LYS A 46 -1.90 13.52 4.68
C LYS A 46 -2.32 13.71 6.13
N ALA A 47 -3.59 14.08 6.34
CA ALA A 47 -4.15 14.33 7.67
C ALA A 47 -4.01 13.10 8.59
N MET A 48 -4.28 11.90 8.07
CA MET A 48 -4.12 10.65 8.82
C MET A 48 -2.68 10.44 9.32
N VAL A 49 -1.69 10.74 8.48
CA VAL A 49 -0.28 10.66 8.90
C VAL A 49 0.04 11.72 9.97
N GLU A 50 -0.46 12.94 9.81
CA GLU A 50 -0.26 14.02 10.79
C GLU A 50 -0.87 13.67 12.15
N GLU A 51 -2.07 13.10 12.16
CA GLU A 51 -2.76 12.61 13.37
C GLU A 51 -1.96 11.53 14.08
N ILE A 52 -1.46 10.52 13.35
CA ILE A 52 -0.61 9.47 13.91
C ILE A 52 0.66 10.07 14.54
N LEU A 53 1.32 11.00 13.86
CA LEU A 53 2.55 11.64 14.38
C LEU A 53 2.27 12.61 15.54
N ALA A 54 1.03 13.07 15.71
CA ALA A 54 0.60 13.90 16.82
C ALA A 54 0.12 13.09 18.04
N ASP A 55 -0.25 11.83 17.87
CA ASP A 55 -0.76 10.98 18.94
C ASP A 55 0.30 10.72 20.02
N ARG A 56 -0.02 11.08 21.26
CA ARG A 56 0.84 10.90 22.43
C ARG A 56 1.23 9.44 22.65
N LYS A 57 0.35 8.47 22.41
CA LYS A 57 0.64 7.04 22.57
C LYS A 57 1.71 6.59 21.58
N VAL A 58 1.63 7.07 20.34
CA VAL A 58 2.62 6.81 19.28
C VAL A 58 3.98 7.39 19.68
N GLN A 59 4.00 8.62 20.19
CA GLN A 59 5.23 9.27 20.62
C GLN A 59 5.86 8.57 21.84
N GLN A 60 5.05 8.19 22.82
CA GLN A 60 5.51 7.53 24.05
C GLN A 60 6.07 6.13 23.81
N ARG A 61 5.61 5.42 22.76
CA ARG A 61 6.19 4.12 22.37
C ARG A 61 7.66 4.23 21.97
N GLY A 62 8.13 5.40 21.54
CA GLY A 62 9.54 5.61 21.19
C GLY A 62 10.02 4.87 19.94
N ILE A 63 9.12 4.26 19.17
CA ILE A 63 9.46 3.51 17.94
C ILE A 63 9.92 4.45 16.82
N TYR A 64 9.36 5.66 16.77
CA TYR A 64 9.60 6.62 15.70
C TYR A 64 10.30 7.87 16.20
N ASN A 65 11.29 8.34 15.44
CA ASN A 65 11.80 9.70 15.59
C ASN A 65 10.81 10.69 14.95
N ILE A 66 9.96 11.30 15.78
CA ILE A 66 8.86 12.17 15.34
C ILE A 66 9.34 13.38 14.53
N SER A 67 10.47 13.98 14.93
CA SER A 67 11.05 15.11 14.20
C SER A 67 11.45 14.71 12.77
N ALA A 68 12.16 13.59 12.64
CA ALA A 68 12.56 13.06 11.34
C ALA A 68 11.35 12.64 10.48
N MET A 69 10.32 12.06 11.09
CA MET A 69 9.09 11.67 10.39
C MET A 69 8.33 12.89 9.85
N ARG A 70 8.21 13.96 10.65
CA ARG A 70 7.60 15.22 10.19
C ARG A 70 8.37 15.85 9.04
N HIS A 71 9.70 15.86 9.11
CA HIS A 71 10.53 16.36 8.02
C HIS A 71 10.30 15.58 6.72
N ARG A 72 10.31 14.24 6.78
CA ARG A 72 10.01 13.39 5.62
C ARG A 72 8.60 13.58 5.09
N LEU A 73 7.64 13.89 5.95
CA LEU A 73 6.26 14.15 5.53
C LEU A 73 6.20 15.43 4.70
N THR A 74 6.89 16.49 5.14
CA THR A 74 7.03 17.73 4.40
C THR A 74 7.69 17.51 3.04
N GLU A 75 8.81 16.77 2.98
CA GLU A 75 9.47 16.43 1.71
C GLU A 75 8.53 15.69 0.75
N HIS A 76 7.71 14.78 1.29
CA HIS A 76 6.77 13.99 0.52
C HIS A 76 5.62 14.82 -0.05
N VAL A 77 4.95 15.59 0.81
CA VAL A 77 3.81 16.44 0.44
C VAL A 77 4.24 17.48 -0.59
N ASN A 78 5.42 18.09 -0.41
CA ASN A 78 5.97 19.08 -1.33
C ASN A 78 6.54 18.47 -2.62
N GLY A 79 6.64 17.14 -2.70
CA GLY A 79 7.17 16.44 -3.87
C GLY A 79 8.65 16.53 -4.12
N GLN A 80 9.40 16.86 -3.08
CA GLN A 80 10.86 16.82 -3.11
C GLN A 80 11.36 15.37 -3.17
N LYS A 81 10.71 14.46 -2.42
CA LYS A 81 11.07 13.04 -2.40
C LYS A 81 9.85 12.16 -2.11
N SER A 82 9.73 11.01 -2.79
CA SER A 82 8.68 10.05 -2.44
C SER A 82 9.06 9.26 -1.19
N HIS A 83 8.22 9.34 -0.16
CA HIS A 83 8.28 8.54 1.06
C HIS A 83 7.02 7.68 1.21
N ALA A 84 6.34 7.38 0.10
CA ALA A 84 5.03 6.74 0.11
C ALA A 84 5.03 5.39 0.85
N GLN A 85 6.07 4.56 0.63
CA GLN A 85 6.20 3.27 1.29
C GLN A 85 6.41 3.40 2.81
N LEU A 86 7.17 4.41 3.26
CA LEU A 86 7.41 4.65 4.68
C LEU A 86 6.10 5.01 5.39
N PHE A 87 5.34 5.96 4.85
CA PHE A 87 4.07 6.35 5.47
C PHE A 87 2.99 5.29 5.35
N TRP A 88 3.00 4.50 4.27
CA TRP A 88 2.17 3.32 4.19
C TRP A 88 2.48 2.32 5.32
N GLN A 89 3.76 2.05 5.60
CA GLN A 89 4.16 1.18 6.72
C GLN A 89 3.75 1.75 8.07
N LEU A 90 3.94 3.06 8.30
CA LEU A 90 3.50 3.75 9.52
C LEU A 90 2.00 3.54 9.75
N ILE A 91 1.17 3.84 8.74
CA ILE A 91 -0.29 3.71 8.84
C ILE A 91 -0.69 2.27 9.16
N ASN A 92 -0.15 1.30 8.42
CA ASN A 92 -0.51 -0.11 8.64
C ASN A 92 -0.06 -0.61 10.01
N TYR A 93 1.15 -0.26 10.43
CA TYR A 93 1.66 -0.65 11.74
C TYR A 93 0.80 -0.07 12.86
N GLU A 94 0.51 1.23 12.82
CA GLU A 94 -0.26 1.89 13.86
C GLU A 94 -1.71 1.43 13.89
N HIS A 95 -2.32 1.21 12.72
CA HIS A 95 -3.65 0.64 12.64
C HIS A 95 -3.69 -0.79 13.20
N TRP A 96 -2.72 -1.64 12.87
CA TRP A 96 -2.62 -2.99 13.44
C TRP A 96 -2.41 -2.95 14.95
N TYR A 97 -1.46 -2.14 15.44
CA TYR A 97 -1.13 -2.07 16.86
C TYR A 97 -2.34 -1.64 17.69
N GLN A 98 -3.11 -0.67 17.21
CA GLN A 98 -4.28 -0.15 17.93
C GLN A 98 -5.48 -1.11 17.96
N ASN A 99 -5.64 -1.96 16.94
CA ASN A 99 -6.82 -2.81 16.80
C ASN A 99 -6.57 -4.30 17.08
N ALA A 100 -5.33 -4.75 16.95
CA ALA A 100 -4.97 -6.17 16.99
C ALA A 100 -3.67 -6.45 17.77
N GLY A 101 -2.93 -5.42 18.21
CA GLY A 101 -1.78 -5.57 19.09
C GLY A 101 -2.24 -5.99 20.49
N THR A 102 -2.06 -7.28 20.81
CA THR A 102 -2.24 -7.86 22.15
C THR A 102 -1.26 -7.29 23.16
#